data_AF-A0A7S2HDH4-F1
#
_entry.id   AF-A0A7S2HDH4-F1
#
_cell.length_a   1.000
_cell.length_b   1.000
_cell.length_c   1.000
_cell.angle_alpha   90.00
_cell.angle_beta   90.00
_cell.angle_gamma   90.00
#
_symmetry.space_group_name_H-M   'P 1'
#
loop_
_entity.id
_entity.type
_entity.pdbx_description
1 polymer ?
#
loop_
_entity_poly.entity_id
_entity_poly.type
_entity_poly.pdbx_seq_one_letter_code
_entity_poly.pdbx_strand_id
1 'polypeptide(L)'
;YESLYHELYRPNKQIFLDGVMQSTLYGDAGYHESLVHPGMFAHSDPRRVAIIGGGEGATLREVLKHSTVEKCTMIEIDEMMVKVSHEYLKEWSDCSDIIGSAEWCVEDPRADVRYEDAVAWFTDRFSKDEDGDDGKEDVEYDEDEYKPFDVIIMDALDPQMKIPFAEVLYQDPTFLTSIYNALSDEGIIVMQLGDAPTINDPSDEIGRNTNRAKITELLGKVGFESMHVYEEFHSGFSLPWSYLVAMKDYSSRTNWYQNAAEVEAAIHYRIKRTYSGESALRFFDGATMMSFQVPNKGFETVYCRSHPTPEGCKNEGVFYTASYTNTKISSFEVKTSEIGEHAGRGVFAKVDIPKGSRIALDESVKSIYAAPSTVDLAFTFLKEFDEAQDLNAATAYLYGYGFVSLTYGMPSISVDSSIMTFVNHGCNGTHNMGPLNGGTKLTELSASLDSMPGDLRDEEYILHDIVSARHLPHLLGGGDFALCDIKAGEEILNNYLDFTANPDNWSKDLADLRDQCANKGTGIVKDYEDAK
;
A
#
# COMPACT_ATOMS: atom_id res chain seq x y z
N TYR A 1 -42.72 -8.83 -19.03
CA TYR A 1 -42.34 -9.15 -17.64
C TYR A 1 -41.58 -7.97 -17.07
N GLU A 2 -40.44 -7.59 -17.67
CA GLU A 2 -39.68 -6.37 -17.31
C GLU A 2 -40.53 -5.09 -17.34
N SER A 3 -41.42 -4.93 -18.34
CA SER A 3 -42.36 -3.80 -18.41
C SER A 3 -43.44 -3.76 -17.32
N LEU A 4 -43.67 -4.88 -16.62
CA LEU A 4 -44.68 -5.03 -15.57
C LEU A 4 -44.07 -4.99 -14.16
N TYR A 5 -42.74 -5.12 -14.06
CA TYR A 5 -41.98 -5.15 -12.81
C TYR A 5 -40.76 -4.22 -12.92
N HIS A 6 -40.96 -2.95 -13.27
CA HIS A 6 -39.88 -1.98 -13.50
C HIS A 6 -39.00 -1.77 -12.26
N GLU A 7 -39.54 -2.04 -11.07
CA GLU A 7 -38.86 -2.04 -9.79
C GLU A 7 -37.84 -3.18 -9.65
N LEU A 8 -38.02 -4.28 -10.38
CA LEU A 8 -37.09 -5.42 -10.42
C LEU A 8 -36.08 -5.33 -11.57
N TYR A 9 -36.33 -4.45 -12.55
CA TYR A 9 -35.53 -4.31 -13.77
C TYR A 9 -35.25 -2.82 -14.04
N ARG A 10 -34.31 -2.25 -13.29
CA ARG A 10 -33.79 -0.92 -13.62
C ARG A 10 -32.85 -1.01 -14.83
N PRO A 11 -33.00 -0.14 -15.84
CA PRO A 11 -32.02 -0.07 -16.92
C PRO A 11 -30.68 0.42 -16.36
N ASN A 12 -29.58 -0.21 -16.79
CA ASN A 12 -28.25 0.30 -16.48
C ASN A 12 -28.03 1.59 -17.27
N LYS A 13 -28.11 2.75 -16.60
CA LYS A 13 -27.78 4.04 -17.23
C LYS A 13 -26.28 4.04 -17.54
N GLN A 14 -25.92 4.55 -18.70
CA GLN A 14 -24.55 4.68 -19.15
C GLN A 14 -24.37 6.07 -19.73
N ILE A 15 -23.28 6.73 -19.37
CA ILE A 15 -22.92 8.03 -19.92
C ILE A 15 -21.68 7.89 -20.82
N PHE A 16 -21.72 8.60 -21.93
CA PHE A 16 -20.65 8.67 -22.91
C PHE A 16 -20.32 10.13 -23.18
N LEU A 17 -19.04 10.46 -23.15
CA LEU A 17 -18.50 11.73 -23.62
C LEU A 17 -17.60 11.44 -24.81
N ASP A 18 -17.86 12.09 -25.95
CA ASP A 18 -17.13 11.89 -27.21
C ASP A 18 -16.98 10.41 -27.65
N GLY A 19 -17.99 9.60 -27.34
CA GLY A 19 -18.01 8.17 -27.67
C GLY A 19 -17.23 7.27 -26.70
N VAL A 20 -16.65 7.84 -25.63
CA VAL A 20 -15.98 7.12 -24.55
C VAL A 20 -16.94 6.99 -23.36
N MET A 21 -17.15 5.76 -22.90
CA MET A 21 -17.96 5.49 -21.71
C MET A 21 -17.27 6.10 -20.48
N GLN A 22 -17.99 6.93 -19.73
CA GLN A 22 -17.47 7.56 -18.51
C GLN A 22 -17.89 6.78 -17.27
N SER A 23 -19.15 6.35 -17.20
CA SER A 23 -19.67 5.62 -16.05
C SER A 23 -20.92 4.81 -16.38
N THR A 24 -21.24 3.86 -15.52
CA THR A 24 -22.47 3.05 -15.59
C THR A 24 -23.11 2.95 -14.21
N LEU A 25 -24.44 2.88 -14.14
CA LEU A 25 -25.17 2.85 -12.86
C LEU A 25 -24.76 1.65 -11.99
N TYR A 26 -24.50 0.51 -12.62
CA TYR A 26 -24.05 -0.70 -11.92
C TYR A 26 -22.56 -0.70 -11.59
N GLY A 27 -21.77 0.12 -12.28
CA GLY A 27 -20.35 0.29 -12.03
C GLY A 27 -19.99 1.44 -11.08
N ASP A 28 -20.94 2.37 -10.86
CA ASP A 28 -20.76 3.60 -10.07
C ASP A 28 -20.12 3.35 -8.70
N ALA A 29 -20.62 2.38 -7.93
CA ALA A 29 -20.04 2.05 -6.63
C ALA A 29 -18.61 1.53 -6.77
N GLY A 30 -18.39 0.55 -7.66
CA GLY A 30 -17.06 -0.03 -7.87
C GLY A 30 -16.03 0.99 -8.32
N TYR A 31 -16.41 1.95 -9.17
CA TYR A 31 -15.49 3.00 -9.62
C TYR A 31 -15.24 4.05 -8.54
N HIS A 32 -16.27 4.74 -8.06
CA HIS A 32 -16.09 5.90 -7.19
C HIS A 32 -15.66 5.53 -5.78
N GLU A 33 -16.15 4.41 -5.22
CA GLU A 33 -15.71 3.97 -3.89
C GLU A 33 -14.24 3.54 -3.91
N SER A 34 -13.77 2.95 -5.02
CA SER A 34 -12.36 2.58 -5.21
C SER A 34 -11.46 3.77 -5.53
N LEU A 35 -11.97 4.80 -6.20
CA LEU A 35 -11.22 6.03 -6.45
C LEU A 35 -11.06 6.87 -5.17
N VAL A 36 -12.09 6.92 -4.32
CA VAL A 36 -12.14 7.88 -3.19
C VAL A 36 -11.65 7.28 -1.88
N HIS A 37 -12.21 6.14 -1.45
CA HIS A 37 -12.00 5.68 -0.07
C HIS A 37 -10.58 5.23 0.25
N PRO A 38 -9.81 4.56 -0.64
CA PRO A 38 -8.45 4.14 -0.31
C PRO A 38 -7.54 5.30 0.12
N GLY A 39 -7.51 6.40 -0.65
CA GLY A 39 -6.72 7.57 -0.28
C GLY A 39 -7.28 8.33 0.92
N MET A 40 -8.61 8.44 1.02
CA MET A 40 -9.23 9.09 2.18
C MET A 40 -8.93 8.34 3.49
N PHE A 41 -8.95 7.01 3.50
CA PHE A 41 -8.61 6.21 4.70
C PHE A 41 -7.10 6.13 4.95
N ALA A 42 -6.26 6.23 3.93
CA ALA A 42 -4.82 6.36 4.11
C ALA A 42 -4.44 7.67 4.81
N HIS A 43 -5.16 8.77 4.57
CA HIS A 43 -5.00 9.99 5.36
C HIS A 43 -5.62 9.81 6.75
N SER A 44 -4.91 10.23 7.80
CA SER A 44 -5.34 10.05 9.20
C SER A 44 -6.64 10.80 9.52
N ASP A 45 -6.73 12.07 9.11
CA ASP A 45 -7.87 12.96 9.34
C ASP A 45 -8.08 13.96 8.17
N PRO A 46 -8.59 13.53 7.00
CA PRO A 46 -8.76 14.39 5.84
C PRO A 46 -9.94 15.34 6.03
N ARG A 47 -9.66 16.65 6.01
CA ARG A 47 -10.64 17.72 6.22
C ARG A 47 -10.86 18.57 4.98
N ARG A 48 -9.80 18.83 4.23
CA ARG A 48 -9.82 19.63 3.00
C ARG A 48 -9.48 18.75 1.81
N VAL A 49 -10.44 18.59 0.91
CA VAL A 49 -10.30 17.72 -0.26
C VAL A 49 -10.43 18.55 -1.54
N ALA A 50 -9.63 18.26 -2.55
CA ALA A 50 -9.87 18.76 -3.90
C ALA A 50 -10.25 17.61 -4.84
N ILE A 51 -11.15 17.89 -5.80
CA ILE A 51 -11.48 16.99 -6.90
C ILE A 51 -11.14 17.71 -8.21
N ILE A 52 -10.35 17.07 -9.06
CA ILE A 52 -10.05 17.53 -10.42
C ILE A 52 -10.94 16.72 -11.35
N GLY A 53 -11.86 17.40 -12.05
CA GLY A 53 -12.92 16.77 -12.81
C GLY A 53 -14.10 16.37 -11.92
N GLY A 54 -14.61 15.16 -12.09
CA GLY A 54 -15.72 14.63 -11.31
C GLY A 54 -17.08 15.25 -11.62
N GLY A 55 -17.30 15.78 -12.84
CA GLY A 55 -18.55 16.42 -13.26
C GLY A 55 -19.83 15.59 -13.12
N GLU A 56 -19.74 14.27 -12.90
CA GLU A 56 -20.89 13.44 -12.53
C GLU A 56 -21.41 13.73 -11.12
N GLY A 57 -20.54 14.20 -10.22
CA GLY A 57 -20.81 14.47 -8.81
C GLY A 57 -20.74 13.24 -7.90
N ALA A 58 -20.43 12.05 -8.43
CA ALA A 58 -20.29 10.84 -7.62
C ALA A 58 -19.00 10.79 -6.81
N THR A 59 -17.88 11.28 -7.35
CA THR A 59 -16.66 11.49 -6.56
C THR A 59 -16.93 12.45 -5.37
N LEU A 60 -17.66 13.55 -5.60
CA LEU A 60 -18.09 14.46 -4.54
C LEU A 60 -19.01 13.76 -3.52
N ARG A 61 -19.98 12.95 -3.97
CA ARG A 61 -20.84 12.14 -3.10
C ARG A 61 -20.03 11.26 -2.15
N GLU A 62 -19.03 10.54 -2.67
CA GLU A 62 -18.18 9.67 -1.86
C GLU A 62 -17.31 10.44 -0.86
N VAL A 63 -16.77 11.60 -1.25
CA VAL A 63 -16.01 12.47 -0.33
C VAL A 63 -16.91 12.97 0.80
N LEU A 64 -18.13 13.42 0.50
CA LEU A 64 -19.06 13.97 1.48
C LEU A 64 -19.59 12.96 2.50
N LYS A 65 -19.43 11.64 2.25
CA LYS A 65 -19.69 10.58 3.23
C LYS A 65 -18.71 10.59 4.39
N HIS A 66 -17.50 11.14 4.21
CA HIS A 66 -16.54 11.28 5.31
C HIS A 66 -16.98 12.41 6.24
N SER A 67 -17.10 12.08 7.53
CA SER A 67 -17.49 12.99 8.60
C SER A 67 -16.38 13.96 9.00
N THR A 68 -15.13 13.64 8.68
CA THR A 68 -13.95 14.50 8.89
C THR A 68 -13.88 15.65 7.89
N VAL A 69 -14.51 15.50 6.71
CA VAL A 69 -14.45 16.51 5.64
C VAL A 69 -15.19 17.77 6.05
N GLU A 70 -14.45 18.88 6.07
CA GLU A 70 -14.92 20.23 6.35
C GLU A 70 -15.18 21.01 5.05
N LYS A 71 -14.34 20.80 4.02
CA LYS A 71 -14.48 21.44 2.70
C LYS A 71 -14.01 20.51 1.58
N CYS A 72 -14.78 20.45 0.49
CA CYS A 72 -14.41 19.77 -0.74
C CYS A 72 -14.53 20.74 -1.93
N THR A 73 -13.42 21.07 -2.57
CA THR A 73 -13.40 21.90 -3.77
C THR A 73 -13.39 21.01 -5.01
N MET A 74 -14.44 21.07 -5.83
CA MET A 74 -14.52 20.31 -7.09
C MET A 74 -14.31 21.27 -8.26
N ILE A 75 -13.25 21.06 -9.04
CA ILE A 75 -12.90 21.88 -10.20
C ILE A 75 -13.21 21.09 -11.47
N GLU A 76 -14.31 21.46 -12.14
CA GLU A 76 -14.81 20.82 -13.35
C GLU A 76 -14.86 21.85 -14.48
N ILE A 77 -14.27 21.55 -15.63
CA ILE A 77 -14.20 22.50 -16.74
C ILE A 77 -15.56 22.67 -17.44
N ASP A 78 -16.40 21.62 -17.45
CA ASP A 78 -17.68 21.60 -18.16
C ASP A 78 -18.88 21.67 -17.20
N GLU A 79 -19.40 22.87 -16.97
CA GLU A 79 -20.64 23.10 -16.21
C GLU A 79 -21.84 22.31 -16.78
N MET A 80 -21.86 22.05 -18.09
CA MET A 80 -22.94 21.29 -18.71
C MET A 80 -22.97 19.85 -18.20
N MET A 81 -21.81 19.24 -17.96
CA MET A 81 -21.70 17.89 -17.44
C MET A 81 -22.38 17.76 -16.08
N VAL A 82 -22.12 18.72 -15.17
CA VAL A 82 -22.74 18.77 -13.83
C VAL A 82 -24.26 18.92 -13.90
N LYS A 83 -24.74 19.81 -14.78
CA LYS A 83 -26.19 20.03 -14.99
C LYS A 83 -26.88 18.80 -15.57
N VAL A 84 -26.28 18.16 -16.57
CA VAL A 84 -26.81 16.94 -17.19
C VAL A 84 -26.81 15.79 -16.19
N SER A 85 -25.77 15.63 -15.39
CA SER A 85 -25.73 14.62 -14.34
C SER A 85 -26.87 14.82 -13.34
N HIS A 86 -27.08 16.04 -12.85
CA HIS A 86 -28.17 16.33 -11.92
C HIS A 86 -29.57 16.06 -12.53
N GLU A 87 -29.78 16.35 -13.82
CA GLU A 87 -31.08 16.16 -14.45
C GLU A 87 -31.36 14.67 -14.76
N TYR A 88 -30.36 13.93 -15.26
CA TYR A 88 -30.55 12.59 -15.84
C TYR A 88 -29.91 11.44 -15.05
N LEU A 89 -28.86 11.72 -14.26
CA LEU A 89 -28.04 10.75 -13.50
C LEU A 89 -28.09 11.03 -11.99
N LYS A 90 -29.27 11.37 -11.47
CA LYS A 90 -29.48 11.74 -10.06
C LYS A 90 -28.78 10.82 -9.07
N GLU A 91 -28.73 9.52 -9.35
CA GLU A 91 -28.09 8.51 -8.49
C GLU A 91 -26.60 8.79 -8.23
N TRP A 92 -25.89 9.46 -9.13
CA TRP A 92 -24.48 9.80 -8.99
C TRP A 92 -24.26 10.91 -7.96
N SER A 93 -25.12 11.93 -7.94
CA SER A 93 -24.96 13.11 -7.08
C SER A 93 -26.06 13.23 -6.01
N ASP A 94 -26.74 12.13 -5.69
CA ASP A 94 -27.72 12.05 -4.61
C ASP A 94 -27.01 11.91 -3.26
N CYS A 95 -27.20 12.91 -2.41
CA CYS A 95 -26.70 12.96 -1.05
C CYS A 95 -27.83 12.94 -0.02
N SER A 96 -29.09 12.83 -0.45
CA SER A 96 -30.28 12.99 0.40
C SER A 96 -30.37 11.99 1.56
N ASP A 97 -29.80 10.80 1.39
CA ASP A 97 -29.79 9.78 2.44
C ASP A 97 -28.64 9.95 3.45
N ILE A 98 -27.64 10.80 3.17
CA ILE A 98 -26.50 11.04 4.07
C ILE A 98 -26.90 12.05 5.16
N ILE A 99 -26.78 11.66 6.43
CA ILE A 99 -27.18 12.54 7.54
C ILE A 99 -26.33 13.81 7.58
N GLY A 100 -27.02 14.95 7.60
CA GLY A 100 -26.39 16.28 7.59
C GLY A 100 -25.71 16.65 6.27
N SER A 101 -26.19 16.07 5.15
CA SER A 101 -25.85 16.46 3.78
C SER A 101 -27.03 17.15 3.10
N ALA A 102 -26.82 17.75 1.93
CA ALA A 102 -27.89 18.26 1.08
C ALA A 102 -28.53 17.14 0.23
N GLU A 103 -29.68 17.40 -0.39
CA GLU A 103 -30.29 16.42 -1.32
C GLU A 103 -29.41 16.21 -2.55
N TRP A 104 -28.97 17.31 -3.16
CA TRP A 104 -27.98 17.29 -4.24
C TRP A 104 -26.60 17.61 -3.68
N CYS A 105 -25.63 16.72 -3.89
CA CYS A 105 -24.29 16.85 -3.28
C CYS A 105 -23.59 18.19 -3.59
N VAL A 106 -23.86 18.79 -4.75
CA VAL A 106 -23.30 20.10 -5.16
C VAL A 106 -23.82 21.25 -4.28
N GLU A 107 -24.98 21.09 -3.63
CA GLU A 107 -25.55 22.07 -2.70
C GLU A 107 -25.19 21.78 -1.24
N ASP A 108 -24.37 20.75 -0.95
CA ASP A 108 -23.87 20.53 0.41
C ASP A 108 -23.03 21.75 0.83
N PRO A 109 -23.22 22.30 2.05
CA PRO A 109 -22.49 23.48 2.51
C PRO A 109 -20.96 23.29 2.56
N ARG A 110 -20.47 22.05 2.51
CA ARG A 110 -19.05 21.71 2.44
C ARG A 110 -18.51 21.70 1.01
N ALA A 111 -19.38 21.66 -0.01
CA ALA A 111 -18.99 21.60 -1.41
C ALA A 111 -18.72 23.01 -1.97
N ASP A 112 -17.59 23.16 -2.66
CA ASP A 112 -17.19 24.36 -3.38
C ASP A 112 -16.93 23.98 -4.85
N VAL A 113 -17.97 24.07 -5.68
CA VAL A 113 -17.92 23.64 -7.09
C VAL A 113 -17.51 24.81 -7.98
N ARG A 114 -16.39 24.66 -8.70
CA ARG A 114 -15.81 25.66 -9.60
C ARG A 114 -15.87 25.16 -11.04
N TYR A 115 -16.40 26.00 -11.92
CA TYR A 115 -16.48 25.72 -13.35
C TYR A 115 -15.28 26.32 -14.10
N GLU A 116 -14.10 25.75 -13.86
CA GLU A 116 -12.80 26.33 -14.25
C GLU A 116 -11.85 25.24 -14.78
N ASP A 117 -10.79 25.65 -15.48
CA ASP A 117 -9.72 24.73 -15.89
C ASP A 117 -8.83 24.42 -14.67
N ALA A 118 -8.83 23.16 -14.23
CA ALA A 118 -8.05 22.73 -13.06
C ALA A 118 -6.54 22.94 -13.24
N VAL A 119 -5.99 22.79 -14.45
CA VAL A 119 -4.55 22.99 -14.69
C VAL A 119 -4.18 24.45 -14.42
N ALA A 120 -4.94 25.38 -14.99
CA ALA A 120 -4.77 26.80 -14.74
C ALA A 120 -5.02 27.13 -13.26
N TRP A 121 -6.10 26.61 -12.67
CA TRP A 121 -6.49 26.87 -11.29
C TRP A 121 -5.39 26.52 -10.28
N PHE A 122 -4.79 25.33 -10.43
CA PHE A 122 -3.70 24.87 -9.57
C PHE A 122 -2.38 25.59 -9.87
N THR A 123 -2.02 25.75 -11.15
CA THR A 123 -0.77 26.41 -11.53
C THR A 123 -0.77 27.84 -11.03
N ASP A 124 -1.82 28.61 -11.34
CA ASP A 124 -1.94 30.02 -10.97
C ASP A 124 -1.91 30.22 -9.45
N ARG A 125 -2.24 29.21 -8.62
CA ARG A 125 -2.28 29.31 -7.16
C ARG A 125 -1.05 28.74 -6.47
N PHE A 126 -0.49 27.64 -6.98
CA PHE A 126 0.49 26.82 -6.27
C PHE A 126 1.81 26.61 -7.03
N SER A 127 1.98 27.14 -8.24
CA SER A 127 3.32 27.25 -8.83
C SER A 127 4.11 28.34 -8.11
N LYS A 128 5.27 27.98 -7.54
CA LYS A 128 6.27 28.95 -7.05
C LYS A 128 7.35 29.11 -8.12
N ASP A 129 7.86 30.32 -8.36
CA ASP A 129 9.04 30.50 -9.20
C ASP A 129 10.31 30.05 -8.44
N GLU A 130 11.39 29.72 -9.19
CA GLU A 130 12.65 29.16 -8.67
C GLU A 130 13.33 30.00 -7.56
N ASP A 131 12.98 31.27 -7.42
CA ASP A 131 13.52 32.21 -6.41
C ASP A 131 12.64 32.33 -5.14
N GLY A 132 11.54 31.57 -5.03
CA GLY A 132 10.61 31.64 -3.89
C GLY A 132 9.77 32.93 -3.84
N ASP A 133 9.85 33.74 -4.88
CA ASP A 133 8.94 34.86 -5.18
C ASP A 133 7.75 34.29 -5.95
N ASP A 134 6.52 34.60 -5.54
CA ASP A 134 5.32 34.18 -6.28
C ASP A 134 4.98 35.14 -7.42
N GLY A 135 5.76 36.23 -7.59
CA GLY A 135 5.63 37.19 -8.68
C GLY A 135 4.27 37.90 -8.72
N LYS A 136 3.44 37.70 -7.70
CA LYS A 136 2.08 38.22 -7.60
C LYS A 136 2.13 39.58 -6.91
N GLU A 137 1.60 40.61 -7.59
CA GLU A 137 1.27 41.87 -6.91
C GLU A 137 0.35 41.57 -5.72
N ASP A 138 0.44 42.38 -4.64
CA ASP A 138 -0.39 42.32 -3.43
C ASP A 138 -1.90 42.40 -3.75
N VAL A 139 -2.48 41.30 -4.24
CA VAL A 139 -3.93 41.12 -4.38
C VAL A 139 -4.41 40.50 -3.07
N GLU A 140 -5.45 41.10 -2.50
CA GLU A 140 -6.09 40.62 -1.27
C GLU A 140 -6.72 39.25 -1.54
N TYR A 141 -5.97 38.17 -1.28
CA TYR A 141 -6.43 36.80 -1.46
C TYR A 141 -7.25 36.34 -0.26
N ASP A 142 -8.25 35.49 -0.50
CA ASP A 142 -8.91 34.75 0.56
C ASP A 142 -7.92 33.72 1.12
N GLU A 143 -7.48 33.90 2.37
CA GLU A 143 -6.56 32.97 3.05
C GLU A 143 -7.09 31.53 3.06
N ASP A 144 -8.42 31.33 3.01
CA ASP A 144 -9.02 30.00 2.93
C ASP A 144 -8.85 29.32 1.56
N GLU A 145 -8.57 30.04 0.47
CA GLU A 145 -8.32 29.45 -0.86
C GLU A 145 -6.90 28.87 -0.99
N TYR A 146 -5.94 29.33 -0.19
CA TYR A 146 -4.53 28.91 -0.24
C TYR A 146 -4.15 27.88 0.81
N LYS A 147 -5.08 27.52 1.70
CA LYS A 147 -4.87 26.45 2.68
C LYS A 147 -4.66 25.11 1.96
N PRO A 148 -3.61 24.35 2.32
CA PRO A 148 -3.32 23.06 1.70
C PRO A 148 -4.50 22.08 1.76
N PHE A 149 -4.53 21.17 0.80
CA PHE A 149 -5.44 20.03 0.76
C PHE A 149 -4.80 18.82 1.43
N ASP A 150 -5.60 18.06 2.16
CA ASP A 150 -5.20 16.79 2.75
C ASP A 150 -5.24 15.67 1.71
N VAL A 151 -6.25 15.73 0.83
CA VAL A 151 -6.40 14.77 -0.27
C VAL A 151 -6.78 15.50 -1.56
N ILE A 152 -6.12 15.16 -2.66
CA ILE A 152 -6.51 15.56 -4.02
C ILE A 152 -6.93 14.31 -4.78
N ILE A 153 -8.10 14.34 -5.40
CA ILE A 153 -8.65 13.23 -6.19
C ILE A 153 -8.74 13.67 -7.64
N MET A 154 -8.02 13.01 -8.53
CA MET A 154 -8.05 13.29 -9.96
C MET A 154 -8.96 12.30 -10.69
N ASP A 155 -10.20 12.71 -10.87
CA ASP A 155 -11.26 12.02 -11.61
C ASP A 155 -11.42 12.67 -12.99
N ALA A 156 -10.33 12.58 -13.76
CA ALA A 156 -10.18 13.22 -15.05
C ALA A 156 -10.14 12.19 -16.19
N LEU A 157 -9.94 12.66 -17.43
CA LEU A 157 -9.86 11.83 -18.63
C LEU A 157 -8.86 10.67 -18.50
N ASP A 158 -9.15 9.54 -19.16
CA ASP A 158 -8.22 8.41 -19.24
C ASP A 158 -6.84 8.89 -19.73
N PRO A 159 -5.74 8.65 -18.97
CA PRO A 159 -4.41 9.11 -19.33
C PRO A 159 -3.95 8.59 -20.69
N GLN A 160 -4.52 7.49 -21.21
CA GLN A 160 -4.14 6.91 -22.49
C GLN A 160 -4.87 7.54 -23.68
N MET A 161 -5.85 8.42 -23.45
CA MET A 161 -6.48 9.20 -24.51
C MET A 161 -5.42 10.03 -25.25
N LYS A 162 -5.37 9.86 -26.58
CA LYS A 162 -4.41 10.57 -27.45
C LYS A 162 -4.95 11.95 -27.82
N ILE A 163 -5.20 12.77 -26.80
CA ILE A 163 -5.61 14.17 -26.95
C ILE A 163 -4.63 15.09 -26.19
N PRO A 164 -4.38 16.32 -26.67
CA PRO A 164 -3.41 17.22 -26.05
C PRO A 164 -3.68 17.51 -24.57
N PHE A 165 -4.95 17.61 -24.18
CA PHE A 165 -5.32 17.93 -22.80
C PHE A 165 -4.94 16.81 -21.80
N ALA A 166 -5.03 15.54 -22.20
CA ALA A 166 -4.56 14.42 -21.38
C ALA A 166 -3.04 14.46 -21.22
N GLU A 167 -2.28 14.91 -22.22
CA GLU A 167 -0.83 15.07 -22.05
C GLU A 167 -0.51 16.15 -21.00
N VAL A 168 -1.25 17.26 -20.97
CA VAL A 168 -1.08 18.30 -19.95
C VAL A 168 -1.38 17.76 -18.55
N LEU A 169 -2.54 17.13 -18.35
CA LEU A 169 -2.97 16.62 -17.04
C LEU A 169 -1.99 15.62 -16.41
N TYR A 170 -1.36 14.76 -17.22
CA TYR A 170 -0.56 13.63 -16.71
C TYR A 170 0.95 13.76 -16.95
N GLN A 171 1.41 14.78 -17.68
CA GLN A 171 2.83 14.91 -18.05
C GLN A 171 3.42 16.32 -17.87
N ASP A 172 2.63 17.34 -17.56
CA ASP A 172 3.17 18.69 -17.30
C ASP A 172 3.83 18.75 -15.90
N PRO A 173 5.16 18.90 -15.81
CA PRO A 173 5.85 18.96 -14.52
C PRO A 173 5.42 20.17 -13.68
N THR A 174 5.03 21.28 -14.32
CA THR A 174 4.58 22.50 -13.64
C THR A 174 3.28 22.22 -12.89
N PHE A 175 2.33 21.59 -13.59
CA PHE A 175 1.07 21.20 -13.01
C PHE A 175 1.26 20.19 -11.87
N LEU A 176 2.04 19.12 -12.09
CA LEU A 176 2.29 18.13 -11.03
C LEU A 176 3.03 18.71 -9.82
N THR A 177 3.94 19.65 -10.02
CA THR A 177 4.60 20.39 -8.93
C THR A 177 3.60 21.28 -8.19
N SER A 178 2.68 21.94 -8.90
CA SER A 178 1.63 22.75 -8.27
C SER A 178 0.68 21.89 -7.43
N ILE A 179 0.35 20.68 -7.88
CA ILE A 179 -0.43 19.69 -7.12
C ILE A 179 0.30 19.30 -5.83
N TYR A 180 1.59 18.97 -5.91
CA TYR A 180 2.40 18.65 -4.73
C TYR A 180 2.48 19.80 -3.72
N ASN A 181 2.63 21.04 -4.22
CA ASN A 181 2.64 22.24 -3.41
C ASN A 181 1.27 22.56 -2.79
N ALA A 182 0.18 22.17 -3.43
CA ALA A 182 -1.17 22.35 -2.93
C ALA A 182 -1.54 21.36 -1.82
N LEU A 183 -0.80 20.26 -1.67
CA LEU A 183 -1.01 19.26 -0.64
C LEU A 183 -0.33 19.64 0.69
N SER A 184 -0.95 19.27 1.81
CA SER A 184 -0.36 19.35 3.15
C SER A 184 0.89 18.45 3.27
N ASP A 185 1.57 18.47 4.40
CA ASP A 185 2.78 17.66 4.60
C ASP A 185 2.46 16.15 4.58
N GLU A 186 1.32 15.73 5.13
CA GLU A 186 0.80 14.36 5.09
C GLU A 186 -0.08 14.08 3.85
N GLY A 187 -0.08 15.00 2.89
CA GLY A 187 -1.06 15.05 1.81
C GLY A 187 -0.96 13.87 0.81
N ILE A 188 -2.11 13.50 0.27
CA ILE A 188 -2.28 12.35 -0.61
C ILE A 188 -2.93 12.77 -1.93
N ILE A 189 -2.43 12.26 -3.05
CA ILE A 189 -3.15 12.29 -4.32
C ILE A 189 -3.64 10.88 -4.69
N VAL A 190 -4.88 10.79 -5.16
CA VAL A 190 -5.43 9.58 -5.80
C VAL A 190 -5.85 9.91 -7.21
N MET A 191 -5.60 9.02 -8.16
CA MET A 191 -6.00 9.20 -9.55
C MET A 191 -6.38 7.89 -10.21
N GLN A 192 -7.31 7.95 -11.15
CA GLN A 192 -7.56 6.85 -12.08
C GLN A 192 -6.44 6.79 -13.14
N LEU A 193 -6.10 5.58 -13.60
CA LEU A 193 -4.98 5.31 -14.52
C LEU A 193 -5.39 4.57 -15.80
N GLY A 194 -6.70 4.48 -16.10
CA GLY A 194 -7.22 3.74 -17.23
C GLY A 194 -7.18 2.22 -17.03
N ASP A 195 -7.27 1.48 -18.13
CA ASP A 195 -7.23 0.00 -18.14
C ASP A 195 -6.01 -0.57 -17.40
N ALA A 196 -6.24 -1.51 -16.49
CA ALA A 196 -5.17 -2.29 -15.89
C ALA A 196 -4.47 -3.20 -16.94
N PRO A 197 -3.14 -3.43 -16.81
CA PRO A 197 -2.40 -4.28 -17.72
C PRO A 197 -2.68 -5.76 -17.48
N THR A 198 -2.50 -6.56 -18.52
CA THR A 198 -2.53 -8.02 -18.48
C THR A 198 -1.12 -8.60 -18.58
N ILE A 199 -0.96 -9.88 -18.24
CA ILE A 199 0.33 -10.60 -18.35
C ILE A 199 0.90 -10.65 -19.78
N ASN A 200 0.08 -10.33 -20.80
CA ASN A 200 0.49 -10.36 -22.21
C ASN A 200 0.93 -8.99 -22.74
N ASP A 201 0.72 -7.92 -21.97
CA ASP A 201 1.06 -6.56 -22.40
C ASP A 201 2.56 -6.28 -22.35
N PRO A 202 3.14 -5.50 -23.29
CA PRO A 202 4.52 -5.04 -23.16
C PRO A 202 4.71 -4.15 -21.93
N SER A 203 5.95 -3.75 -21.63
CA SER A 203 6.16 -2.71 -20.62
C SER A 203 5.42 -1.42 -20.97
N ASP A 204 4.97 -0.70 -19.95
CA ASP A 204 4.17 0.51 -20.15
C ASP A 204 4.94 1.57 -20.95
N GLU A 205 6.28 1.65 -20.79
CA GLU A 205 7.19 2.59 -21.46
C GLU A 205 7.19 2.50 -23.00
N ILE A 206 6.86 1.32 -23.56
CA ILE A 206 6.85 1.09 -25.02
C ILE A 206 5.46 0.70 -25.53
N GLY A 207 4.51 0.48 -24.62
CA GLY A 207 3.17 0.00 -24.90
C GLY A 207 2.16 1.11 -25.20
N ARG A 208 0.87 0.76 -25.09
CA ARG A 208 -0.23 1.74 -25.19
C ARG A 208 -0.33 2.66 -23.96
N ASN A 209 0.28 2.24 -22.85
CA ASN A 209 0.15 2.83 -21.51
C ASN A 209 1.30 3.76 -21.12
N THR A 210 1.99 4.37 -22.09
CA THR A 210 3.17 5.21 -21.85
C THR A 210 2.91 6.36 -20.89
N ASN A 211 1.69 6.92 -20.89
CA ASN A 211 1.34 8.02 -20.01
C ASN A 211 1.25 7.56 -18.54
N ARG A 212 0.90 6.29 -18.28
CA ARG A 212 0.90 5.70 -16.92
C ARG A 212 2.31 5.55 -16.37
N ALA A 213 3.27 5.10 -17.20
CA ALA A 213 4.67 5.02 -16.80
C ALA A 213 5.23 6.42 -16.47
N LYS A 214 4.97 7.41 -17.34
CA LYS A 214 5.47 8.78 -17.16
C LYS A 214 4.93 9.47 -15.91
N ILE A 215 3.62 9.39 -15.65
CA ILE A 215 3.05 10.03 -14.45
C ILE A 215 3.65 9.45 -13.17
N THR A 216 3.83 8.12 -13.10
CA THR A 216 4.45 7.46 -11.94
C THR A 216 5.89 7.94 -11.73
N GLU A 217 6.68 8.06 -12.80
CA GLU A 217 8.05 8.60 -12.74
C GLU A 217 8.07 10.07 -12.30
N LEU A 218 7.17 10.90 -12.83
CA LEU A 218 7.10 12.32 -12.52
C LEU A 218 6.67 12.59 -11.07
N LEU A 219 5.72 11.84 -10.53
CA LEU A 219 5.31 11.96 -9.13
C LEU A 219 6.49 11.68 -8.19
N GLY A 220 7.29 10.64 -8.47
CA GLY A 220 8.51 10.39 -7.70
C GLY A 220 9.54 11.51 -7.81
N LYS A 221 9.68 12.14 -8.98
CA LYS A 221 10.59 13.30 -9.18
C LYS A 221 10.12 14.56 -8.46
N VAL A 222 8.82 14.76 -8.36
CA VAL A 222 8.23 15.93 -7.69
C VAL A 222 8.39 15.84 -6.17
N GLY A 223 8.48 14.62 -5.62
CA GLY A 223 8.84 14.39 -4.21
C GLY A 223 7.83 13.59 -3.40
N PHE A 224 6.91 12.86 -4.04
CA PHE A 224 6.09 11.87 -3.34
C PHE A 224 6.98 10.73 -2.83
N GLU A 225 6.72 10.23 -1.62
CA GLU A 225 7.59 9.29 -0.90
C GLU A 225 7.05 7.84 -0.85
N SER A 226 5.78 7.63 -1.20
CA SER A 226 5.19 6.30 -1.32
C SER A 226 4.08 6.28 -2.37
N MET A 227 4.02 5.20 -3.15
CA MET A 227 3.08 5.07 -4.27
C MET A 227 2.53 3.66 -4.35
N HIS A 228 1.22 3.52 -4.58
CA HIS A 228 0.59 2.20 -4.71
C HIS A 228 -0.40 2.17 -5.86
N VAL A 229 -0.18 1.21 -6.78
CA VAL A 229 -1.11 0.89 -7.85
C VAL A 229 -2.07 -0.22 -7.42
N TYR A 230 -3.34 -0.05 -7.75
CA TYR A 230 -4.39 -1.02 -7.48
C TYR A 230 -5.43 -1.01 -8.59
N GLU A 231 -6.34 -1.99 -8.60
CA GLU A 231 -7.33 -2.15 -9.66
C GLU A 231 -8.69 -2.62 -9.13
N GLU A 232 -9.75 -2.29 -9.86
CA GLU A 232 -11.11 -2.74 -9.60
C GLU A 232 -11.81 -3.22 -10.88
N PHE A 233 -12.44 -4.40 -10.82
CA PHE A 233 -13.13 -5.05 -11.93
C PHE A 233 -14.60 -4.67 -12.05
N HIS A 234 -15.22 -4.21 -10.96
CA HIS A 234 -16.64 -3.92 -10.86
C HIS A 234 -17.00 -2.48 -11.24
N SER A 235 -16.06 -1.70 -11.80
CA SER A 235 -16.28 -0.34 -12.31
C SER A 235 -17.27 -0.27 -13.50
N GLY A 236 -17.68 -1.42 -14.05
CA GLY A 236 -18.65 -1.48 -15.16
C GLY A 236 -18.05 -1.20 -16.54
N PHE A 237 -16.72 -1.07 -16.63
CA PHE A 237 -15.98 -0.98 -17.89
C PHE A 237 -15.70 -2.37 -18.49
N SER A 238 -15.16 -2.39 -19.71
CA SER A 238 -14.87 -3.65 -20.43
C SER A 238 -13.60 -4.38 -19.93
N LEU A 239 -12.78 -3.69 -19.14
CA LEU A 239 -11.54 -4.20 -18.53
C LEU A 239 -11.45 -3.70 -17.09
N PRO A 240 -10.67 -4.38 -16.23
CA PRO A 240 -10.34 -3.85 -14.91
C PRO A 240 -9.77 -2.44 -15.03
N TRP A 241 -10.25 -1.56 -14.17
CA TRP A 241 -9.77 -0.18 -14.11
C TRP A 241 -8.68 -0.07 -13.05
N SER A 242 -7.64 0.70 -13.35
CA SER A 242 -6.52 0.90 -12.43
C SER A 242 -6.52 2.29 -11.82
N TYR A 243 -5.91 2.38 -10.65
CA TYR A 243 -5.77 3.60 -9.87
C TYR A 243 -4.36 3.67 -9.30
N LEU A 244 -3.96 4.88 -8.91
CA LEU A 244 -2.73 5.17 -8.18
C LEU A 244 -3.05 6.06 -7.00
N VAL A 245 -2.52 5.68 -5.84
CA VAL A 245 -2.35 6.59 -4.70
C VAL A 245 -0.88 6.98 -4.60
N ALA A 246 -0.60 8.25 -4.34
CA ALA A 246 0.74 8.75 -4.04
C ALA A 246 0.68 9.64 -2.79
N MET A 247 1.62 9.43 -1.87
CA MET A 247 1.65 10.10 -0.55
C MET A 247 2.92 10.94 -0.44
N LYS A 248 2.79 12.18 0.05
CA LYS A 248 3.96 13.05 0.25
C LYS A 248 4.89 12.54 1.34
N ASP A 249 4.33 11.87 2.32
CA ASP A 249 5.05 11.35 3.48
C ASP A 249 4.71 9.88 3.74
N TYR A 250 5.62 9.19 4.43
CA TYR A 250 5.50 7.78 4.79
C TYR A 250 4.53 7.53 5.95
N SER A 251 4.16 8.54 6.76
CA SER A 251 3.24 8.34 7.89
C SER A 251 1.89 7.77 7.43
N SER A 252 1.31 8.35 6.37
CA SER A 252 0.07 7.91 5.73
C SER A 252 0.15 6.49 5.13
N ARG A 253 1.36 6.00 4.82
CA ARG A 253 1.57 4.64 4.28
C ARG A 253 1.14 3.57 5.27
N THR A 254 1.33 3.80 6.57
CA THR A 254 0.93 2.83 7.60
C THR A 254 -0.58 2.58 7.59
N ASN A 255 -1.36 3.64 7.33
CA ASN A 255 -2.81 3.53 7.20
C ASN A 255 -3.23 2.79 5.92
N TRP A 256 -2.48 2.94 4.82
CA TRP A 256 -2.73 2.16 3.60
C TRP A 256 -2.67 0.66 3.84
N TYR A 257 -1.76 0.20 4.72
CA TYR A 257 -1.56 -1.20 5.06
C TYR A 257 -2.24 -1.65 6.36
N GLN A 258 -3.24 -0.90 6.84
CA GLN A 258 -4.13 -1.35 7.91
C GLN A 258 -4.75 -2.70 7.55
N ASN A 259 -5.03 -3.52 8.54
CA ASN A 259 -5.74 -4.77 8.31
C ASN A 259 -7.25 -4.52 8.14
N ALA A 260 -7.99 -5.52 7.65
CA ALA A 260 -9.42 -5.39 7.37
C ALA A 260 -10.23 -4.88 8.58
N ALA A 261 -9.92 -5.32 9.80
CA ALA A 261 -10.68 -4.92 10.99
C ALA A 261 -10.47 -3.45 11.36
N GLU A 262 -9.27 -2.92 11.14
CA GLU A 262 -8.98 -1.50 11.33
C GLU A 262 -9.69 -0.64 10.30
N VAL A 263 -9.73 -1.08 9.05
CA VAL A 263 -10.48 -0.39 7.99
C VAL A 263 -11.98 -0.39 8.34
N GLU A 264 -12.54 -1.50 8.81
CA GLU A 264 -13.94 -1.55 9.28
C GLU A 264 -14.20 -0.60 10.46
N ALA A 265 -13.26 -0.51 11.41
CA ALA A 265 -13.35 0.44 12.50
C ALA A 265 -13.29 1.88 11.99
N ALA A 266 -12.38 2.19 11.06
CA ALA A 266 -12.26 3.50 10.44
C ALA A 266 -13.54 3.86 9.66
N ILE A 267 -14.12 2.93 8.90
CA ILE A 267 -15.42 3.10 8.25
C ILE A 267 -16.49 3.42 9.30
N HIS A 268 -16.54 2.66 10.40
CA HIS A 268 -17.51 2.87 11.45
C HIS A 268 -17.44 4.28 12.07
N TYR A 269 -16.23 4.82 12.29
CA TYR A 269 -16.03 6.11 12.93
C TYR A 269 -16.09 7.29 11.97
N ARG A 270 -15.60 7.12 10.74
CA ARG A 270 -15.38 8.22 9.80
C ARG A 270 -16.47 8.34 8.75
N ILE A 271 -17.22 7.29 8.44
CA ILE A 271 -18.32 7.37 7.47
C ILE A 271 -19.63 7.77 8.16
N LYS A 272 -20.29 8.78 7.60
CA LYS A 272 -21.58 9.28 8.06
C LYS A 272 -22.65 8.19 7.99
N ARG A 273 -23.56 8.23 8.95
CA ARG A 273 -24.77 7.39 8.96
C ARG A 273 -25.79 7.91 7.95
N THR A 274 -26.69 7.03 7.54
CA THR A 274 -27.77 7.34 6.60
C THR A 274 -29.11 7.48 7.32
N TYR A 275 -30.08 8.18 6.71
CA TYR A 275 -31.45 8.25 7.24
C TYR A 275 -32.19 6.93 7.08
N SER A 276 -31.91 6.17 6.01
CA SER A 276 -32.45 4.84 5.75
C SER A 276 -31.98 3.79 6.76
N GLY A 277 -30.81 3.98 7.36
CA GLY A 277 -30.14 3.01 8.23
C GLY A 277 -29.29 1.99 7.47
N GLU A 278 -29.27 2.04 6.14
CA GLU A 278 -28.39 1.22 5.31
C GLU A 278 -26.94 1.76 5.34
N SER A 279 -25.97 0.92 4.95
CA SER A 279 -24.60 1.38 4.80
C SER A 279 -24.50 2.50 3.76
N ALA A 280 -23.74 3.56 4.07
CA ALA A 280 -23.42 4.59 3.08
C ALA A 280 -22.47 4.07 1.99
N LEU A 281 -21.68 3.04 2.29
CA LEU A 281 -20.79 2.36 1.33
C LEU A 281 -21.49 1.12 0.77
N ARG A 282 -21.43 0.92 -0.54
CA ARG A 282 -22.07 -0.20 -1.26
C ARG A 282 -21.06 -1.24 -1.73
N PHE A 283 -19.79 -0.89 -1.80
CA PHE A 283 -18.73 -1.70 -2.39
C PHE A 283 -17.47 -1.76 -1.53
N PHE A 284 -17.00 -0.62 -1.03
CA PHE A 284 -15.77 -0.53 -0.25
C PHE A 284 -15.99 -1.01 1.20
N ASP A 285 -15.18 -1.97 1.59
CA ASP A 285 -15.09 -2.52 2.94
C ASP A 285 -13.63 -2.92 3.24
N GLY A 286 -13.38 -3.46 4.43
CA GLY A 286 -12.06 -3.92 4.82
C GLY A 286 -11.50 -5.01 3.92
N ALA A 287 -12.32 -5.92 3.39
CA ALA A 287 -11.86 -6.98 2.50
C ALA A 287 -11.46 -6.43 1.12
N THR A 288 -12.25 -5.50 0.59
CA THR A 288 -11.94 -4.74 -0.63
C THR A 288 -10.62 -3.99 -0.47
N MET A 289 -10.42 -3.28 0.66
CA MET A 289 -9.15 -2.58 0.92
C MET A 289 -7.94 -3.53 0.95
N MET A 290 -8.07 -4.73 1.54
CA MET A 290 -6.97 -5.71 1.53
C MET A 290 -6.59 -6.12 0.11
N SER A 291 -7.55 -6.19 -0.81
CA SER A 291 -7.27 -6.51 -2.21
C SER A 291 -6.49 -5.38 -2.91
N PHE A 292 -6.71 -4.12 -2.53
CA PHE A 292 -6.01 -2.97 -3.11
C PHE A 292 -4.58 -2.82 -2.63
N GLN A 293 -4.23 -3.39 -1.48
CA GLN A 293 -2.85 -3.39 -0.97
C GLN A 293 -1.90 -4.29 -1.77
N VAL A 294 -2.43 -5.17 -2.63
CA VAL A 294 -1.66 -6.18 -3.37
C VAL A 294 -1.82 -5.95 -4.88
N PRO A 295 -0.80 -5.39 -5.56
CA PRO A 295 -0.84 -5.20 -7.00
C PRO A 295 -1.07 -6.52 -7.76
N ASN A 296 -1.79 -6.47 -8.88
CA ASN A 296 -2.03 -7.65 -9.72
C ASN A 296 -0.74 -8.14 -10.42
N LYS A 297 -0.68 -9.43 -10.77
CA LYS A 297 0.40 -10.02 -11.58
C LYS A 297 0.58 -9.32 -12.93
N GLY A 298 -0.48 -8.75 -13.51
CA GLY A 298 -0.39 -7.93 -14.72
C GLY A 298 0.58 -6.76 -14.55
N PHE A 299 0.43 -5.99 -13.46
CA PHE A 299 1.31 -4.87 -13.11
C PHE A 299 2.75 -5.32 -12.87
N GLU A 300 2.96 -6.37 -12.07
CA GLU A 300 4.28 -6.95 -11.83
C GLU A 300 4.95 -7.35 -13.16
N THR A 301 4.19 -7.99 -14.06
CA THR A 301 4.71 -8.46 -15.35
C THR A 301 5.14 -7.30 -16.26
N VAL A 302 4.35 -6.23 -16.39
CA VAL A 302 4.72 -5.09 -17.24
C VAL A 302 5.86 -4.28 -16.63
N TYR A 303 5.89 -4.14 -15.30
CA TYR A 303 6.98 -3.50 -14.56
C TYR A 303 8.30 -4.25 -14.76
N CYS A 304 8.29 -5.58 -14.68
CA CYS A 304 9.50 -6.37 -14.91
C CYS A 304 9.95 -6.49 -16.36
N ARG A 305 9.13 -6.00 -17.30
CA ARG A 305 9.50 -5.83 -18.71
C ARG A 305 10.15 -4.47 -19.01
N SER A 306 10.16 -3.53 -18.06
CA SER A 306 10.78 -2.21 -18.23
C SER A 306 12.27 -2.28 -18.53
N HIS A 307 12.81 -1.22 -19.13
CA HIS A 307 14.23 -1.14 -19.50
C HIS A 307 14.88 0.16 -19.01
N PRO A 308 15.90 0.09 -18.12
CA PRO A 308 16.50 -1.13 -17.57
C PRO A 308 15.53 -1.91 -16.68
N THR A 309 15.69 -3.24 -16.62
CA THR A 309 14.85 -4.09 -15.76
C THR A 309 14.99 -3.64 -14.31
N PRO A 310 13.89 -3.36 -13.59
CA PRO A 310 13.94 -2.96 -12.19
C PRO A 310 14.67 -3.97 -11.32
N GLU A 311 15.32 -3.52 -10.25
CA GLU A 311 16.13 -4.39 -9.40
C GLU A 311 15.32 -5.50 -8.73
N GLY A 312 14.13 -5.18 -8.20
CA GLY A 312 13.19 -6.16 -7.64
C GLY A 312 12.84 -7.28 -8.63
N CYS A 313 12.76 -6.96 -9.91
CA CYS A 313 12.50 -7.91 -11.00
C CYS A 313 13.71 -8.78 -11.37
N LYS A 314 14.94 -8.29 -11.17
CA LYS A 314 16.13 -9.15 -11.30
C LYS A 314 16.14 -10.22 -10.20
N ASN A 315 15.56 -9.88 -9.05
CA ASN A 315 15.37 -10.77 -7.90
C ASN A 315 14.10 -11.65 -7.95
N GLU A 316 13.16 -11.45 -8.89
CA GLU A 316 12.20 -12.51 -9.26
C GLU A 316 12.94 -13.78 -9.75
N GLY A 317 14.18 -13.58 -10.21
CA GLY A 317 15.26 -14.54 -10.32
C GLY A 317 15.43 -15.49 -9.12
N VAL A 318 15.09 -15.06 -7.92
CA VAL A 318 15.55 -15.68 -6.68
C VAL A 318 14.43 -16.52 -6.05
N PHE A 319 13.17 -16.06 -6.04
CA PHE A 319 12.07 -16.84 -5.44
C PHE A 319 11.56 -17.96 -6.35
N TYR A 320 11.34 -17.73 -7.65
CA TYR A 320 10.67 -18.71 -8.51
C TYR A 320 11.48 -19.20 -9.71
N THR A 321 12.72 -18.76 -9.89
CA THR A 321 13.51 -19.26 -11.03
C THR A 321 13.84 -20.73 -10.87
N ALA A 322 13.49 -21.49 -11.89
CA ALA A 322 13.74 -22.92 -11.95
C ALA A 322 15.25 -23.28 -11.92
N SER A 323 16.15 -22.31 -12.07
CA SER A 323 17.61 -22.52 -12.06
C SER A 323 18.16 -22.87 -10.67
N TYR A 324 17.51 -22.43 -9.58
CA TYR A 324 17.93 -22.77 -8.23
C TYR A 324 17.19 -24.00 -7.73
N THR A 325 17.93 -24.93 -7.14
CA THR A 325 17.35 -26.14 -6.55
C THR A 325 16.67 -25.78 -5.23
N ASN A 326 15.43 -26.22 -5.00
CA ASN A 326 14.79 -26.06 -3.70
C ASN A 326 15.00 -27.30 -2.81
N THR A 327 15.58 -27.09 -1.63
CA THR A 327 15.72 -28.13 -0.61
C THR A 327 14.43 -28.23 0.18
N LYS A 328 13.73 -29.34 0.02
CA LYS A 328 12.43 -29.59 0.67
C LYS A 328 12.56 -29.60 2.20
N ILE A 329 11.49 -29.20 2.89
CA ILE A 329 11.43 -29.27 4.36
C ILE A 329 11.70 -30.68 4.91
N SER A 330 11.31 -31.72 4.15
CA SER A 330 11.57 -33.11 4.49
C SER A 330 13.05 -33.48 4.52
N SER A 331 13.94 -32.61 4.07
CA SER A 331 15.40 -32.77 4.12
C SER A 331 16.01 -32.25 5.42
N PHE A 332 15.21 -31.71 6.35
CA PHE A 332 15.70 -31.22 7.64
C PHE A 332 15.07 -31.99 8.81
N GLU A 333 15.63 -31.81 10.00
CA GLU A 333 15.13 -32.33 11.26
C GLU A 333 15.49 -31.40 12.43
N VAL A 334 14.75 -31.50 13.53
CA VAL A 334 14.98 -30.69 14.73
C VAL A 334 15.70 -31.54 15.78
N LYS A 335 16.77 -31.01 16.36
CA LYS A 335 17.53 -31.62 17.47
C LYS A 335 17.87 -30.54 18.50
N THR A 336 18.52 -30.93 19.60
CA THR A 336 19.17 -29.95 20.49
C THR A 336 20.24 -29.20 19.70
N SER A 337 20.25 -27.87 19.82
CA SER A 337 21.20 -27.02 19.11
C SER A 337 22.63 -27.18 19.64
N GLU A 338 23.62 -26.98 18.75
CA GLU A 338 25.05 -26.98 19.07
C GLU A 338 25.61 -25.59 19.37
N ILE A 339 24.85 -24.50 19.13
CA ILE A 339 25.30 -23.12 19.36
C ILE A 339 25.39 -22.70 20.84
N GLY A 340 25.10 -23.61 21.76
CA GLY A 340 25.25 -23.43 23.20
C GLY A 340 24.29 -24.33 23.98
N GLU A 341 24.61 -24.66 25.24
CA GLU A 341 23.75 -25.50 26.09
C GLU A 341 22.37 -24.85 26.34
N HIS A 342 22.27 -23.53 26.18
CA HIS A 342 21.06 -22.77 26.43
C HIS A 342 20.29 -22.28 25.19
N ALA A 343 20.71 -22.68 23.99
CA ALA A 343 20.08 -22.27 22.74
C ALA A 343 18.76 -23.01 22.43
N GLY A 344 18.50 -24.14 23.12
CA GLY A 344 17.28 -24.92 22.93
C GLY A 344 17.36 -25.85 21.71
N ARG A 345 16.44 -25.70 20.76
CA ARG A 345 16.32 -26.55 19.57
C ARG A 345 16.95 -25.90 18.34
N GLY A 346 17.53 -26.72 17.47
CA GLY A 346 18.18 -26.32 16.22
C GLY A 346 17.74 -27.19 15.04
N VAL A 347 17.90 -26.68 13.83
CA VAL A 347 17.54 -27.38 12.58
C VAL A 347 18.78 -27.95 11.91
N PHE A 348 18.74 -29.22 11.54
CA PHE A 348 19.87 -29.94 10.96
C PHE A 348 19.53 -30.50 9.58
N ALA A 349 20.51 -30.48 8.68
CA ALA A 349 20.38 -31.10 7.35
C ALA A 349 20.44 -32.63 7.45
N LYS A 350 19.52 -33.35 6.80
CA LYS A 350 19.56 -34.83 6.68
C LYS A 350 20.28 -35.31 5.43
N VAL A 351 20.55 -34.40 4.50
CA VAL A 351 21.18 -34.65 3.21
C VAL A 351 22.22 -33.57 2.95
N ASP A 352 23.16 -33.85 2.05
CA ASP A 352 24.06 -32.81 1.54
C ASP A 352 23.27 -31.80 0.71
N ILE A 353 23.47 -30.51 1.00
CA ILE A 353 22.81 -29.39 0.33
C ILE A 353 23.89 -28.55 -0.35
N PRO A 354 23.89 -28.48 -1.70
CA PRO A 354 24.84 -27.67 -2.43
C PRO A 354 24.66 -26.17 -2.16
N LYS A 355 25.77 -25.41 -2.17
CA LYS A 355 25.75 -23.95 -2.19
C LYS A 355 24.81 -23.42 -3.27
N GLY A 356 24.02 -22.41 -2.92
CA GLY A 356 23.04 -21.78 -3.81
C GLY A 356 21.72 -22.54 -3.92
N SER A 357 21.52 -23.60 -3.15
CA SER A 357 20.20 -24.23 -3.01
C SER A 357 19.31 -23.39 -2.10
N ARG A 358 18.03 -23.25 -2.45
CA ARG A 358 17.02 -22.65 -1.57
C ARG A 358 16.75 -23.56 -0.39
N ILE A 359 16.37 -22.96 0.73
CA ILE A 359 16.03 -23.66 1.96
C ILE A 359 14.51 -23.55 2.16
N ALA A 360 13.81 -24.69 2.05
CA ALA A 360 12.41 -24.85 2.44
C ALA A 360 11.43 -23.80 1.88
N LEU A 361 11.66 -23.28 0.67
CA LEU A 361 10.82 -22.22 0.09
C LEU A 361 9.33 -22.57 0.09
N ASP A 362 8.99 -23.84 -0.15
CA ASP A 362 7.62 -24.36 -0.18
C ASP A 362 6.85 -24.12 1.14
N GLU A 363 7.55 -23.93 2.25
CA GLU A 363 6.97 -23.68 3.58
C GLU A 363 6.88 -22.20 3.94
N SER A 364 7.69 -21.33 3.32
CA SER A 364 7.66 -19.86 3.56
C SER A 364 6.29 -19.23 3.34
N VAL A 365 5.47 -19.81 2.46
CA VAL A 365 4.09 -19.37 2.18
C VAL A 365 3.13 -19.59 3.36
N LYS A 366 3.54 -20.37 4.35
CA LYS A 366 2.75 -20.71 5.53
C LYS A 366 3.16 -19.87 6.75
N SER A 367 4.10 -18.94 6.60
CA SER A 367 4.57 -18.09 7.70
C SER A 367 3.41 -17.27 8.27
N ILE A 368 3.39 -17.15 9.60
CA ILE A 368 2.43 -16.30 10.30
C ILE A 368 3.01 -14.89 10.31
N TYR A 369 2.30 -13.94 9.71
CA TYR A 369 2.67 -12.53 9.72
C TYR A 369 1.73 -11.74 10.62
N ALA A 370 2.29 -11.15 11.67
CA ALA A 370 1.64 -10.14 12.51
C ALA A 370 2.05 -8.76 11.97
N ALA A 371 1.13 -8.15 11.22
CA ALA A 371 1.27 -6.78 10.74
C ALA A 371 1.46 -5.78 11.89
N PRO A 372 2.05 -4.60 11.66
CA PRO A 372 2.41 -3.70 12.74
C PRO A 372 1.26 -3.29 13.65
N SER A 373 0.09 -3.04 13.08
CA SER A 373 -1.11 -2.73 13.86
C SER A 373 -1.59 -3.89 14.72
N THR A 374 -1.51 -5.12 14.22
CA THR A 374 -1.85 -6.32 14.99
C THR A 374 -0.94 -6.45 16.21
N VAL A 375 0.35 -6.18 16.04
CA VAL A 375 1.33 -6.17 17.13
C VAL A 375 0.97 -5.09 18.16
N ASP A 376 0.76 -3.85 17.71
CA ASP A 376 0.44 -2.71 18.58
C ASP A 376 -0.88 -2.89 19.36
N LEU A 377 -1.93 -3.34 18.68
CA LEU A 377 -3.24 -3.63 19.28
C LEU A 377 -3.13 -4.74 20.33
N ALA A 378 -2.41 -5.83 20.03
CA ALA A 378 -2.25 -6.93 20.97
C ALA A 378 -1.58 -6.47 22.27
N PHE A 379 -0.55 -5.61 22.18
CA PHE A 379 0.11 -5.04 23.37
C PHE A 379 -0.76 -4.06 24.12
N THR A 380 -1.45 -3.19 23.41
CA THR A 380 -2.39 -2.24 24.03
C THR A 380 -3.45 -3.01 24.80
N PHE A 381 -4.00 -4.08 24.22
CA PHE A 381 -5.03 -4.87 24.87
C PHE A 381 -4.51 -5.59 26.12
N LEU A 382 -3.34 -6.21 26.03
CA LEU A 382 -2.69 -6.86 27.17
C LEU A 382 -2.38 -5.90 28.32
N LYS A 383 -2.13 -4.62 28.00
CA LYS A 383 -1.84 -3.57 28.98
C LYS A 383 -3.11 -2.98 29.61
N GLU A 384 -4.17 -2.84 28.82
CA GLU A 384 -5.38 -2.11 29.24
C GLU A 384 -6.50 -3.00 29.76
N PHE A 385 -6.56 -4.26 29.36
CA PHE A 385 -7.66 -5.17 29.70
C PHE A 385 -7.15 -6.47 30.35
N ASP A 386 -7.55 -6.71 31.59
CA ASP A 386 -7.21 -7.93 32.32
C ASP A 386 -7.77 -9.19 31.64
N GLU A 387 -8.90 -9.07 30.92
CA GLU A 387 -9.52 -10.15 30.16
C GLU A 387 -8.73 -10.56 28.92
N ALA A 388 -7.79 -9.73 28.46
CA ALA A 388 -6.96 -10.02 27.28
C ALA A 388 -5.85 -11.04 27.57
N GLN A 389 -5.79 -11.65 28.76
CA GLN A 389 -4.75 -12.60 29.15
C GLN A 389 -4.57 -13.78 28.17
N ASP A 390 -5.62 -14.18 27.44
CA ASP A 390 -5.53 -15.23 26.43
C ASP A 390 -4.60 -14.83 25.26
N LEU A 391 -4.41 -13.53 25.00
CA LEU A 391 -3.46 -13.03 24.00
C LEU A 391 -2.00 -13.28 24.40
N ASN A 392 -1.70 -13.49 25.70
CA ASN A 392 -0.32 -13.73 26.15
C ASN A 392 0.29 -14.96 25.47
N ALA A 393 -0.50 -16.00 25.23
CA ALA A 393 0.01 -17.20 24.56
C ALA A 393 0.41 -16.90 23.11
N ALA A 394 -0.39 -16.10 22.41
CA ALA A 394 -0.13 -15.69 21.03
C ALA A 394 1.04 -14.72 20.94
N THR A 395 1.09 -13.67 21.76
CA THR A 395 2.20 -12.71 21.77
C THR A 395 3.50 -13.37 22.22
N ALA A 396 3.48 -14.22 23.24
CA ALA A 396 4.68 -14.94 23.66
C ALA A 396 5.17 -15.94 22.59
N TYR A 397 4.26 -16.56 21.82
CA TYR A 397 4.65 -17.38 20.67
C TYR A 397 5.29 -16.53 19.55
N LEU A 398 4.67 -15.41 19.19
CA LEU A 398 5.19 -14.47 18.18
C LEU A 398 6.58 -13.94 18.58
N TYR A 399 6.79 -13.55 19.83
CA TYR A 399 8.09 -13.04 20.29
C TYR A 399 9.12 -14.14 20.55
N GLY A 400 8.67 -15.32 20.95
CA GLY A 400 9.55 -16.45 21.24
C GLY A 400 10.16 -17.05 19.98
N TYR A 401 9.37 -17.15 18.91
CA TYR A 401 9.76 -17.85 17.68
C TYR A 401 9.78 -16.98 16.43
N GLY A 402 9.25 -15.77 16.51
CA GLY A 402 9.25 -14.83 15.40
C GLY A 402 10.48 -13.94 15.38
N PHE A 403 10.74 -13.40 14.22
CA PHE A 403 11.69 -12.31 14.05
C PHE A 403 10.93 -11.00 13.89
N VAL A 404 11.46 -9.97 14.54
CA VAL A 404 10.96 -8.60 14.45
C VAL A 404 11.56 -7.93 13.23
N SER A 405 10.72 -7.35 12.39
CA SER A 405 11.14 -6.52 11.25
C SER A 405 10.45 -5.16 11.32
N LEU A 406 10.95 -4.17 10.58
CA LEU A 406 10.19 -2.95 10.30
C LEU A 406 9.44 -3.17 8.99
N THR A 407 8.11 -3.21 9.05
CA THR A 407 7.26 -3.20 7.85
C THR A 407 6.48 -1.91 7.81
N TYR A 408 6.55 -1.21 6.67
CA TYR A 408 5.97 0.12 6.48
C TYR A 408 6.50 1.18 7.45
N GLY A 409 7.68 0.95 8.05
CA GLY A 409 8.28 1.83 9.06
C GLY A 409 7.84 1.53 10.50
N MET A 410 7.03 0.50 10.72
CA MET A 410 6.52 0.10 12.04
C MET A 410 6.92 -1.35 12.39
N PRO A 411 7.07 -1.71 13.67
CA PRO A 411 7.45 -3.08 14.07
C PRO A 411 6.39 -4.10 13.67
N SER A 412 6.79 -5.13 12.92
CA SER A 412 5.99 -6.30 12.58
C SER A 412 6.71 -7.56 13.04
N ILE A 413 5.99 -8.68 13.13
CA ILE A 413 6.57 -9.96 13.52
C ILE A 413 6.17 -11.03 12.52
N SER A 414 7.15 -11.78 12.04
CA SER A 414 6.93 -12.93 11.18
C SER A 414 7.45 -14.19 11.88
N VAL A 415 6.67 -15.26 11.83
CA VAL A 415 7.02 -16.56 12.40
C VAL A 415 6.95 -17.61 11.30
N ASP A 416 8.04 -18.34 11.08
CA ASP A 416 7.97 -19.54 10.25
C ASP A 416 7.11 -20.60 10.96
N SER A 417 6.15 -21.19 10.25
CA SER A 417 5.22 -22.17 10.83
C SER A 417 5.68 -23.62 10.69
N SER A 418 6.84 -23.84 10.08
CA SER A 418 7.45 -25.15 9.86
C SER A 418 8.54 -25.45 10.89
N ILE A 419 9.31 -26.52 10.68
CA ILE A 419 10.48 -26.80 11.53
C ILE A 419 11.55 -25.71 11.45
N MET A 420 11.50 -24.85 10.43
CA MET A 420 12.39 -23.70 10.29
C MET A 420 12.18 -22.63 11.38
N THR A 421 11.07 -22.68 12.13
CA THR A 421 10.85 -21.87 13.34
C THR A 421 11.93 -22.06 14.42
N PHE A 422 12.67 -23.18 14.38
CA PHE A 422 13.77 -23.51 15.30
C PHE A 422 15.16 -23.18 14.72
N VAL A 423 15.24 -22.45 13.61
CA VAL A 423 16.54 -22.05 13.03
C VAL A 423 17.14 -20.99 13.92
N ASN A 424 18.34 -21.26 14.41
CA ASN A 424 19.06 -20.34 15.27
C ASN A 424 19.84 -19.29 14.47
N HIS A 425 20.09 -18.15 15.11
CA HIS A 425 21.10 -17.22 14.65
C HIS A 425 22.50 -17.83 14.82
N GLY A 426 23.34 -17.74 13.80
CA GLY A 426 24.73 -18.20 13.92
C GLY A 426 25.53 -17.36 14.94
N CYS A 427 26.43 -18.00 15.68
CA CYS A 427 27.36 -17.30 16.58
C CYS A 427 28.37 -16.46 15.78
N ASN A 428 28.35 -15.12 15.94
CA ASN A 428 29.37 -14.20 15.42
C ASN A 428 29.89 -14.55 13.99
N GLY A 429 28.96 -14.68 13.03
CA GLY A 429 29.27 -14.93 11.63
C GLY A 429 29.32 -16.39 11.19
N THR A 430 28.86 -17.35 12.01
CA THR A 430 28.81 -18.79 11.63
C THR A 430 27.57 -19.18 10.82
N HIS A 431 26.88 -18.25 10.18
CA HIS A 431 25.69 -18.55 9.38
C HIS A 431 26.07 -19.28 8.08
N ASN A 432 25.26 -20.29 7.70
CA ASN A 432 25.43 -21.07 6.47
C ASN A 432 24.22 -20.97 5.54
N MET A 433 23.14 -20.32 5.98
CA MET A 433 22.05 -19.85 5.13
C MET A 433 21.85 -18.32 5.24
N GLY A 434 21.22 -17.73 4.23
CA GLY A 434 20.88 -16.32 4.17
C GLY A 434 20.60 -15.83 2.74
N PRO A 435 20.49 -14.51 2.53
CA PRO A 435 20.30 -13.95 1.19
C PRO A 435 21.56 -14.13 0.31
N LEU A 436 21.37 -14.55 -0.96
CA LEU A 436 22.45 -14.93 -1.89
C LEU A 436 23.48 -13.82 -2.18
N ASN A 437 23.07 -12.55 -2.16
CA ASN A 437 23.88 -11.43 -2.63
C ASN A 437 24.27 -10.43 -1.52
N GLY A 438 23.93 -10.70 -0.25
CA GLY A 438 24.21 -9.81 0.88
C GLY A 438 23.39 -8.52 0.83
N GLY A 439 22.57 -8.30 1.85
CA GLY A 439 21.76 -7.09 1.99
C GLY A 439 20.33 -7.28 1.51
N THR A 440 19.39 -7.12 2.44
CA THR A 440 18.00 -6.79 2.12
C THR A 440 18.01 -5.35 1.61
N LYS A 441 17.74 -5.13 0.32
CA LYS A 441 17.60 -3.76 -0.19
C LYS A 441 16.44 -3.08 0.53
N LEU A 442 16.67 -1.87 1.03
CA LEU A 442 15.66 -1.08 1.70
C LEU A 442 14.67 -0.58 0.63
N THR A 443 13.40 -0.93 0.79
CA THR A 443 12.32 -0.45 -0.05
C THR A 443 11.39 0.40 0.79
N GLU A 444 10.42 1.05 0.16
CA GLU A 444 9.30 1.65 0.88
C GLU A 444 8.58 0.67 1.84
N LEU A 445 8.75 -0.64 1.69
CA LEU A 445 8.05 -1.62 2.53
C LEU A 445 8.85 -2.02 3.76
N SER A 446 10.17 -1.85 3.76
CA SER A 446 11.08 -2.39 4.79
C SER A 446 11.82 -1.34 5.63
N ALA A 447 11.59 -0.05 5.37
CA ALA A 447 12.31 1.03 6.04
C ALA A 447 11.43 2.20 6.53
N SER A 448 11.80 2.76 7.68
CA SER A 448 11.34 4.07 8.13
C SER A 448 12.32 5.13 7.60
N LEU A 449 11.82 6.03 6.75
CA LEU A 449 12.62 7.07 6.09
C LEU A 449 13.21 8.07 7.09
N ASP A 450 12.53 8.34 8.21
CA ASP A 450 13.01 9.24 9.27
C ASP A 450 14.16 8.67 10.09
N SER A 451 14.21 7.35 10.20
CA SER A 451 15.29 6.64 10.89
C SER A 451 16.41 6.18 9.96
N MET A 452 16.25 6.39 8.65
CA MET A 452 17.20 5.90 7.66
C MET A 452 18.45 6.80 7.66
N PRO A 453 19.66 6.22 7.83
CA PRO A 453 20.91 6.93 7.60
C PRO A 453 20.90 7.59 6.20
N GLY A 454 21.24 8.88 6.11
CA GLY A 454 21.11 9.64 4.86
C GLY A 454 21.94 9.06 3.69
N ASP A 455 23.04 8.39 3.99
CA ASP A 455 23.87 7.66 3.03
C ASP A 455 23.20 6.41 2.42
N LEU A 456 22.18 5.85 3.09
CA LEU A 456 21.34 4.77 2.54
C LEU A 456 20.13 5.30 1.75
N ARG A 457 19.69 6.53 2.04
CA ARG A 457 18.57 7.18 1.35
C ARG A 457 18.91 7.57 -0.10
N ASP A 458 20.15 7.94 -0.35
CA ASP A 458 20.58 8.55 -1.63
C ASP A 458 20.99 7.56 -2.73
N GLU A 459 21.29 6.28 -2.42
CA GLU A 459 21.85 5.35 -3.43
C GLU A 459 20.99 4.12 -3.79
N GLU A 460 19.99 3.71 -2.98
CA GLU A 460 19.22 2.46 -3.25
C GLU A 460 17.72 2.46 -2.86
N TYR A 461 17.12 3.58 -2.47
CA TYR A 461 15.70 3.59 -2.06
C TYR A 461 14.75 3.44 -3.26
N ILE A 462 13.96 2.37 -3.27
CA ILE A 462 12.95 2.11 -4.30
C ILE A 462 11.59 2.61 -3.81
N LEU A 463 11.15 3.73 -4.42
CA LEU A 463 9.90 4.43 -4.12
C LEU A 463 8.63 3.67 -4.53
N HIS A 464 8.77 2.75 -5.48
CA HIS A 464 7.66 1.98 -6.05
C HIS A 464 8.18 0.64 -6.56
N ASP A 465 8.12 -0.37 -5.68
CA ASP A 465 8.51 -1.75 -6.01
C ASP A 465 7.28 -2.67 -6.02
N ILE A 466 6.67 -2.80 -7.19
CA ILE A 466 5.50 -3.66 -7.40
C ILE A 466 5.79 -5.12 -7.02
N VAL A 467 7.01 -5.61 -7.27
CA VAL A 467 7.40 -6.98 -6.95
C VAL A 467 7.38 -7.16 -5.44
N SER A 468 8.02 -6.25 -4.72
CA SER A 468 8.06 -6.34 -3.26
C SER A 468 6.69 -6.16 -2.63
N ALA A 469 5.85 -5.26 -3.14
CA ALA A 469 4.50 -5.04 -2.62
C ALA A 469 3.64 -6.30 -2.75
N ARG A 470 3.73 -6.98 -3.90
CA ARG A 470 2.95 -8.19 -4.17
C ARG A 470 3.44 -9.41 -3.41
N HIS A 471 4.75 -9.52 -3.20
CA HIS A 471 5.39 -10.69 -2.58
C HIS A 471 5.84 -10.46 -1.13
N LEU A 472 5.40 -9.36 -0.49
CA LEU A 472 5.87 -8.98 0.83
C LEU A 472 5.81 -10.10 1.88
N PRO A 473 4.73 -10.91 2.01
CA PRO A 473 4.73 -12.03 2.96
C PRO A 473 5.81 -13.08 2.67
N HIS A 474 6.15 -13.30 1.39
CA HIS A 474 7.22 -14.21 1.00
C HIS A 474 8.60 -13.59 1.29
N LEU A 475 8.77 -12.29 1.01
CA LEU A 475 9.99 -11.55 1.30
C LEU A 475 10.32 -11.54 2.79
N LEU A 476 9.30 -11.33 3.62
CA LEU A 476 9.45 -11.36 5.07
C LEU A 476 9.62 -12.79 5.54
N GLY A 477 8.74 -13.71 5.15
CA GLY A 477 8.62 -15.06 5.72
C GLY A 477 9.56 -16.14 5.18
N GLY A 478 10.42 -15.87 4.20
CA GLY A 478 11.49 -16.79 3.81
C GLY A 478 11.94 -16.71 2.34
N GLY A 479 13.26 -16.77 2.13
CA GLY A 479 13.89 -16.72 0.80
C GLY A 479 15.36 -17.11 0.82
N ASP A 480 15.77 -17.89 1.82
CA ASP A 480 17.18 -18.10 2.10
C ASP A 480 17.80 -19.19 1.26
N PHE A 481 19.10 -19.03 1.06
CA PHE A 481 19.94 -19.93 0.30
C PHE A 481 21.05 -20.47 1.16
N ALA A 482 21.48 -21.70 0.86
CA ALA A 482 22.75 -22.21 1.33
C ALA A 482 23.89 -21.31 0.81
N LEU A 483 24.58 -20.60 1.69
CA LEU A 483 25.70 -19.71 1.34
C LEU A 483 27.00 -20.48 1.10
N CYS A 484 27.05 -21.71 1.59
CA CYS A 484 28.10 -22.71 1.38
C CYS A 484 27.48 -24.09 1.14
N ASP A 485 28.31 -25.10 0.84
CA ASP A 485 27.85 -26.49 0.88
C ASP A 485 27.56 -26.86 2.34
N ILE A 486 26.39 -27.42 2.62
CA ILE A 486 25.98 -27.89 3.95
C ILE A 486 25.96 -29.42 3.92
N LYS A 487 26.60 -30.07 4.89
CA LYS A 487 26.66 -31.53 4.96
C LYS A 487 25.52 -32.14 5.75
N ALA A 488 25.16 -33.37 5.41
CA ALA A 488 24.24 -34.14 6.22
C ALA A 488 24.77 -34.23 7.67
N GLY A 489 23.93 -33.85 8.63
CA GLY A 489 24.24 -33.77 10.05
C GLY A 489 24.67 -32.40 10.55
N GLU A 490 24.89 -31.41 9.69
CA GLU A 490 25.22 -30.04 10.10
C GLU A 490 23.99 -29.24 10.51
N GLU A 491 24.14 -28.42 11.56
CA GLU A 491 23.13 -27.43 11.96
C GLU A 491 23.07 -26.29 10.95
N ILE A 492 21.87 -25.81 10.68
CA ILE A 492 21.62 -24.70 9.79
C ILE A 492 21.40 -23.46 10.63
N LEU A 493 22.18 -22.43 10.29
CA LEU A 493 22.28 -21.19 11.01
C LEU A 493 22.03 -20.04 10.03
N ASN A 494 21.11 -19.17 10.38
CA ASN A 494 20.77 -18.00 9.58
C ASN A 494 21.38 -16.72 10.16
N ASN A 495 21.56 -15.71 9.32
CA ASN A 495 21.93 -14.37 9.73
C ASN A 495 20.70 -13.47 9.90
N TYR A 496 19.65 -13.91 10.61
CA TYR A 496 18.47 -13.04 10.78
C TYR A 496 18.78 -11.74 11.52
N LEU A 497 19.94 -11.62 12.18
CA LEU A 497 20.36 -10.35 12.76
C LEU A 497 20.28 -9.24 11.72
N ASP A 498 20.72 -9.45 10.46
CA ASP A 498 20.60 -8.48 9.36
C ASP A 498 19.17 -7.96 9.11
N PHE A 499 18.14 -8.65 9.60
CA PHE A 499 16.73 -8.28 9.45
C PHE A 499 16.15 -7.55 10.67
N THR A 500 16.93 -7.41 11.76
CA THR A 500 16.56 -6.58 12.91
C THR A 500 16.70 -5.11 12.52
N ALA A 501 15.67 -4.60 11.84
CA ALA A 501 15.61 -3.23 11.36
C ALA A 501 15.38 -2.20 12.48
N ASN A 502 15.28 -2.62 13.76
CA ASN A 502 15.30 -1.71 14.90
C ASN A 502 16.75 -1.54 15.41
N PRO A 503 17.47 -0.48 14.98
CA PRO A 503 18.84 -0.24 15.41
C PRO A 503 18.97 -0.06 16.94
N ASP A 504 17.89 0.32 17.64
CA ASP A 504 17.90 0.49 19.10
C ASP A 504 18.01 -0.84 19.84
N ASN A 505 17.50 -1.93 19.25
CA ASN A 505 17.53 -3.28 19.84
C ASN A 505 18.69 -4.13 19.31
N TRP A 506 19.24 -3.83 18.13
CA TRP A 506 20.33 -4.59 17.50
C TRP A 506 21.47 -4.92 18.49
N SER A 507 21.92 -3.91 19.25
CA SER A 507 23.03 -4.08 20.19
C SER A 507 22.71 -5.04 21.33
N LYS A 508 21.45 -5.07 21.76
CA LYS A 508 20.96 -5.98 22.80
C LYS A 508 20.82 -7.40 22.25
N ASP A 509 20.19 -7.56 21.09
CA ASP A 509 19.97 -8.87 20.46
C ASP A 509 21.31 -9.55 20.14
N LEU A 510 22.30 -8.78 19.67
CA LEU A 510 23.66 -9.25 19.46
C LEU A 510 24.35 -9.66 20.78
N ALA A 511 24.11 -8.94 21.88
CA ALA A 511 24.65 -9.28 23.19
C ALA A 511 24.03 -10.58 23.74
N ASP A 512 22.71 -10.72 23.65
CA ASP A 512 21.98 -11.91 24.08
C ASP A 512 22.43 -13.15 23.29
N LEU A 513 22.61 -13.03 21.97
CA LEU A 513 23.16 -14.10 21.14
C LEU A 513 24.59 -14.47 21.56
N ARG A 514 25.45 -13.48 21.82
CA ARG A 514 26.82 -13.73 22.28
C ARG A 514 26.86 -14.45 23.63
N ASP A 515 25.95 -14.11 24.53
CA ASP A 515 25.86 -14.75 25.84
C ASP A 515 25.34 -16.19 25.74
N GLN A 516 24.37 -16.47 24.85
CA GLN A 516 23.95 -17.84 24.53
C GLN A 516 25.12 -18.67 24.00
N CYS A 517 25.85 -18.13 23.01
CA CYS A 517 27.04 -18.78 22.44
C CYS A 517 28.17 -19.01 23.45
N ALA A 518 28.23 -18.19 24.51
CA ALA A 518 29.20 -18.31 25.58
C ALA A 518 28.72 -19.14 26.79
N ASN A 519 27.52 -19.74 26.71
CA ASN A 519 26.85 -20.42 27.84
C ASN A 519 26.69 -19.53 29.08
N LYS A 520 26.36 -18.25 28.88
CA LYS A 520 26.20 -17.25 29.95
C LYS A 520 24.77 -16.73 30.11
N GLY A 521 23.93 -16.93 29.10
CA GLY A 521 22.53 -16.53 29.10
C GLY A 521 21.66 -17.60 28.46
N THR A 522 20.38 -17.62 28.82
CA THR A 522 19.36 -18.45 28.19
C THR A 522 18.77 -17.76 26.98
N GLY A 523 18.49 -18.53 25.91
CA GLY A 523 17.80 -17.99 24.74
C GLY A 523 16.31 -17.81 25.00
N ILE A 524 15.70 -16.82 24.35
CA ILE A 524 14.27 -16.49 24.49
C ILE A 524 13.37 -17.71 24.21
N VAL A 525 13.70 -18.48 23.16
CA VAL A 525 13.01 -19.74 22.82
C VAL A 525 13.07 -20.74 23.98
N LYS A 526 14.26 -20.88 24.59
CA LYS A 526 14.49 -21.85 25.66
C LYS A 526 13.75 -21.45 26.95
N ASP A 527 13.80 -20.17 27.30
CA ASP A 527 13.05 -19.63 28.44
C ASP A 527 11.54 -19.86 28.25
N TYR A 528 11.03 -19.65 27.04
CA TYR A 528 9.64 -19.92 26.71
C TYR A 528 9.28 -21.41 26.82
N GLU A 529 10.14 -22.30 26.31
CA GLU A 529 9.93 -23.74 26.42
C GLU A 529 9.94 -24.24 27.86
N ASP A 530 10.79 -23.66 28.73
CA ASP A 530 10.90 -24.03 30.14
C ASP A 530 9.78 -23.43 31.01
N ALA A 531 9.16 -22.34 30.57
CA ALA A 531 8.04 -21.69 31.26
C ALA A 531 6.67 -22.38 31.02
N LYS A 532 6.56 -23.21 29.99
CA LYS A 532 5.39 -24.06 29.70
C LYS A 532 5.43 -25.37 30.45
#